data_AF-A0A4Q0YHK9-F1
#
_entry.id   AF-A0A4Q0YHK9-F1
#
_cell.length_a   1.000
_cell.length_b   1.000
_cell.length_c   1.000
_cell.angle_alpha   90.00
_cell.angle_beta   90.00
_cell.angle_gamma   90.00
#
_symmetry.space_group_name_H-M   'P 1'
#
loop_
_entity.id
_entity.type
_entity.pdbx_description
1 polymer ?
#
loop_
_entity_poly.entity_id
_entity_poly.type
_entity_poly.pdbx_seq_one_letter_code
_entity_poly.pdbx_strand_id
1 'polypeptide(L)'
;MEIGNNTSLYGYNVDYFSRANAQEQAVSNSKGVQQDTRGVENNESSSQTNNKQNQNQTGQDTTKLSNEQQVQLAKLKVVDAQVRAHEAAHQSGPAAVGGASFTYTKGPDGIMYAIGGEVPVQIETSSDPQESISNLQGVIATALAPADPSPQDISIASKARVLMMKAQQELTQELNDKKTDSDTYVKNALDQYEQNSNSSDSKDEPLEITA
;
A
#
# COMPACT_ATOMS: atom_id res chain seq x y z
N MET A 1 -16.04 48.65 19.85
CA MET A 1 -15.76 47.87 18.63
C MET A 1 -15.33 46.49 19.06
N GLU A 2 -16.29 45.58 19.07
CA GLU A 2 -16.06 44.15 19.22
C GLU A 2 -15.52 43.61 17.90
N ILE A 3 -14.43 42.86 17.95
CA ILE A 3 -14.00 41.99 16.85
C ILE A 3 -13.89 40.59 17.44
N GLY A 4 -14.94 39.80 17.17
CA GLY A 4 -15.11 38.41 17.56
C GLY A 4 -14.10 37.48 16.88
N ASN A 5 -13.73 36.40 17.56
CA ASN A 5 -14.33 35.05 17.50
C ASN A 5 -13.53 34.15 16.54
N ASN A 6 -12.56 33.39 17.06
CA ASN A 6 -12.70 32.05 17.67
C ASN A 6 -12.85 30.93 16.63
N THR A 7 -11.73 30.24 16.44
CA THR A 7 -11.55 28.80 16.16
C THR A 7 -12.74 28.03 15.57
N SER A 8 -12.59 27.60 14.32
CA SER A 8 -13.34 26.46 13.78
C SER A 8 -12.50 25.77 12.70
N LEU A 9 -11.70 24.79 13.13
CA LEU A 9 -11.22 23.71 12.27
C LEU A 9 -12.40 22.76 12.01
N TYR A 10 -13.10 22.97 10.89
CA TYR A 10 -13.97 22.00 10.23
C TYR A 10 -13.37 21.78 8.83
N GLY A 11 -13.33 20.60 8.23
CA GLY A 11 -13.90 19.31 8.58
C GLY A 11 -13.92 18.49 7.29
N TYR A 12 -13.52 17.22 7.35
CA TYR A 12 -13.75 16.27 6.26
C TYR A 12 -14.01 14.90 6.87
N ASN A 13 -15.20 14.75 7.46
CA ASN A 13 -15.78 13.44 7.70
C ASN A 13 -16.27 12.94 6.34
N VAL A 14 -15.51 12.05 5.70
CA VAL A 14 -15.95 11.37 4.49
C VAL A 14 -17.06 10.39 4.88
N ASP A 15 -18.22 10.57 4.25
CA ASP A 15 -19.46 9.82 4.46
C ASP A 15 -19.29 8.30 4.33
N TYR A 16 -18.92 7.63 5.43
CA TYR A 16 -19.09 6.18 5.56
C TYR A 16 -20.56 5.79 5.74
N PHE A 17 -21.41 6.71 6.20
CA PHE A 17 -22.83 6.44 6.49
C PHE A 17 -23.74 6.37 5.25
N SER A 18 -23.31 6.89 4.10
CA SER A 18 -24.16 7.01 2.92
C SER A 18 -24.14 5.78 1.99
N ARG A 19 -23.10 4.93 2.05
CA ARG A 19 -22.96 3.77 1.15
C ARG A 19 -23.54 2.45 1.68
N ALA A 20 -23.75 2.32 3.00
CA ALA A 20 -24.33 1.10 3.58
C ALA A 20 -25.72 0.77 3.03
N ASN A 21 -26.52 1.77 2.63
CA ASN A 21 -27.84 1.56 2.02
C ASN A 21 -27.78 1.15 0.53
N ALA A 22 -26.63 1.32 -0.14
CA ALA A 22 -26.49 0.98 -1.57
C ALA A 22 -26.14 -0.50 -1.80
N GLN A 23 -25.58 -1.18 -0.79
CA GLN A 23 -25.21 -2.61 -0.88
C GLN A 23 -26.34 -3.58 -0.48
N GLU A 24 -27.35 -3.15 0.28
CA GLU A 24 -28.48 -4.03 0.63
C GLU A 24 -29.34 -4.44 -0.60
N GLN A 25 -29.30 -3.66 -1.69
CA GLN A 25 -30.07 -3.96 -2.90
C GLN A 25 -29.43 -5.02 -3.81
N ALA A 26 -28.16 -5.40 -3.60
CA ALA A 26 -27.45 -6.34 -4.47
C ALA A 26 -27.41 -7.80 -3.96
N VAL A 27 -27.74 -8.06 -2.69
CA VAL A 27 -27.53 -9.39 -2.06
C VAL A 27 -28.77 -10.30 -2.09
N SER A 28 -29.90 -9.84 -2.64
CA SER A 28 -31.13 -10.65 -2.69
C SER A 28 -31.19 -11.72 -3.78
N ASN A 29 -30.12 -11.92 -4.57
CA ASN A 29 -30.16 -12.83 -5.72
C ASN A 29 -28.94 -13.78 -5.81
N SER A 30 -28.71 -14.61 -4.79
CA SER A 30 -27.96 -15.86 -4.96
C SER A 30 -28.37 -16.90 -3.90
N LYS A 31 -29.50 -17.58 -4.15
CA LYS A 31 -29.84 -18.81 -3.45
C LYS A 31 -29.28 -20.01 -4.22
N GLY A 32 -28.42 -20.77 -3.56
CA GLY A 32 -28.41 -22.24 -3.66
C GLY A 32 -27.19 -22.88 -4.28
N VAL A 33 -26.26 -23.35 -3.44
CA VAL A 33 -25.64 -24.68 -3.59
C VAL A 33 -25.37 -25.24 -2.18
N GLN A 34 -26.03 -26.35 -1.86
CA GLN A 34 -25.74 -27.22 -0.71
C GLN A 34 -24.74 -28.28 -1.14
N GLN A 35 -23.80 -28.66 -0.27
CA GLN A 35 -23.19 -29.98 -0.33
C GLN A 35 -22.94 -30.51 1.09
N ASP A 36 -23.45 -31.73 1.31
CA ASP A 36 -23.46 -32.49 2.55
C ASP A 36 -22.38 -33.60 2.52
N THR A 37 -22.03 -34.05 3.73
CA THR A 37 -21.51 -35.35 4.18
C THR A 37 -20.03 -35.56 4.52
N ARG A 38 -19.82 -35.76 5.84
CA ARG A 38 -19.14 -36.89 6.58
C ARG A 38 -17.71 -37.27 6.15
N GLY A 39 -16.71 -37.44 7.01
CA GLY A 39 -16.57 -37.48 8.47
C GLY A 39 -15.41 -38.44 8.83
N VAL A 40 -14.57 -38.13 9.81
CA VAL A 40 -13.71 -39.10 10.55
C VAL A 40 -13.39 -38.53 11.94
N GLU A 41 -13.79 -39.27 12.97
CA GLU A 41 -13.46 -39.09 14.40
C GLU A 41 -12.11 -39.75 14.75
N ASN A 42 -11.43 -39.23 15.78
CA ASN A 42 -10.59 -39.90 16.80
C ASN A 42 -9.89 -38.78 17.62
N ASN A 43 -10.42 -38.32 18.75
CA ASN A 43 -10.28 -38.84 20.12
C ASN A 43 -8.83 -38.90 20.64
N GLU A 44 -8.43 -37.91 21.44
CA GLU A 44 -7.68 -38.15 22.69
C GLU A 44 -8.13 -37.16 23.78
N SER A 45 -8.63 -37.76 24.87
CA SER A 45 -8.76 -37.18 26.21
C SER A 45 -7.35 -37.16 26.82
N SER A 46 -6.86 -36.14 27.51
CA SER A 46 -7.26 -35.83 28.89
C SER A 46 -6.22 -34.87 29.50
N SER A 47 -6.67 -33.88 30.26
CA SER A 47 -6.03 -33.39 31.49
C SER A 47 -6.94 -32.34 32.13
N GLN A 48 -7.70 -32.79 33.13
CA GLN A 48 -8.40 -31.96 34.08
C GLN A 48 -7.40 -31.24 34.98
N THR A 49 -7.52 -29.92 35.08
CA THR A 49 -7.13 -29.21 36.29
C THR A 49 -8.24 -28.24 36.67
N ASN A 50 -8.91 -28.59 37.76
CA ASN A 50 -9.90 -27.77 38.43
C ASN A 50 -9.28 -26.46 38.94
N ASN A 51 -9.90 -25.33 38.62
CA ASN A 51 -9.88 -24.16 39.48
C ASN A 51 -11.23 -23.44 39.42
N LYS A 52 -12.14 -23.89 40.30
CA LYS A 52 -13.28 -23.10 40.76
C LYS A 52 -12.75 -22.09 41.77
N GLN A 53 -12.87 -20.79 41.48
CA GLN A 53 -13.24 -19.71 42.43
C GLN A 53 -12.84 -18.34 41.88
N ASN A 54 -13.76 -17.69 41.18
CA ASN A 54 -14.13 -16.28 41.40
C ASN A 54 -15.28 -15.92 40.46
N GLN A 55 -16.48 -16.37 40.79
CA GLN A 55 -17.70 -15.70 40.30
C GLN A 55 -17.86 -14.44 41.14
N ASN A 56 -17.14 -13.38 40.75
CA ASN A 56 -17.48 -12.03 41.18
C ASN A 56 -18.58 -11.55 40.25
N GLN A 57 -19.80 -11.56 40.78
CA GLN A 57 -20.98 -10.93 40.23
C GLN A 57 -20.72 -9.42 40.14
N THR A 58 -20.36 -8.93 38.96
CA THR A 58 -20.78 -7.60 38.52
C THR A 58 -21.99 -7.81 37.65
N GLY A 59 -23.13 -7.34 38.15
CA GLY A 59 -24.45 -7.45 37.51
C GLY A 59 -24.37 -7.02 36.06
N GLN A 60 -24.44 -8.00 35.18
CA GLN A 60 -24.79 -7.81 33.80
C GLN A 60 -26.25 -7.38 33.80
N ASP A 61 -26.50 -6.08 33.91
CA ASP A 61 -27.75 -5.50 33.45
C ASP A 61 -27.76 -5.69 31.93
N THR A 62 -28.11 -6.90 31.49
CA THR A 62 -28.59 -7.16 30.14
C THR A 62 -29.97 -6.52 30.04
N THR A 63 -30.01 -5.20 30.12
CA THR A 63 -31.12 -4.44 29.55
C THR A 63 -31.10 -4.82 28.08
N LYS A 64 -32.09 -5.64 27.70
CA LYS A 64 -32.29 -6.05 26.31
C LYS A 64 -32.27 -4.78 25.48
N LEU A 65 -31.26 -4.66 24.60
CA LEU A 65 -31.10 -3.49 23.75
C LEU A 65 -32.43 -3.19 23.04
N SER A 66 -32.80 -1.91 22.99
CA SER A 66 -33.96 -1.51 22.20
C SER A 66 -33.74 -1.85 20.73
N ASN A 67 -34.82 -1.92 19.94
CA ASN A 67 -34.69 -2.19 18.51
C ASN A 67 -33.76 -1.16 17.83
N GLU A 68 -33.83 0.10 18.25
CA GLU A 68 -32.96 1.17 17.75
C GLU A 68 -31.48 0.92 18.10
N GLN A 69 -31.20 0.50 19.34
CA GLN A 69 -29.85 0.16 19.78
C GLN A 69 -29.30 -1.07 19.05
N GLN A 70 -30.14 -2.05 18.74
CA GLN A 70 -29.75 -3.22 17.95
C GLN A 70 -29.38 -2.84 16.51
N VAL A 71 -30.16 -1.96 15.88
CA VAL A 71 -29.85 -1.43 14.54
C VAL A 71 -28.55 -0.64 14.55
N GLN A 72 -28.33 0.21 15.56
CA GLN A 72 -27.07 0.95 15.72
C GLN A 72 -25.88 0.00 15.88
N LEU A 73 -26.02 -1.03 16.73
CA LEU A 73 -25.00 -2.04 16.94
C LEU A 73 -24.65 -2.80 15.65
N ALA A 74 -25.67 -3.20 14.87
CA ALA A 74 -25.45 -3.87 13.60
C ALA A 74 -24.66 -2.99 12.61
N LYS A 75 -24.98 -1.69 12.54
CA LYS A 75 -24.23 -0.73 11.71
C LYS A 75 -22.77 -0.59 12.15
N LEU A 76 -22.52 -0.45 13.45
CA LEU A 76 -21.16 -0.34 13.98
C LEU A 76 -20.30 -1.57 13.66
N LYS A 77 -20.88 -2.77 13.75
CA LYS A 77 -20.19 -4.02 13.39
C LYS A 77 -19.78 -4.06 11.91
N VAL A 78 -20.67 -3.60 11.03
CA VAL A 78 -20.38 -3.53 9.60
C VAL A 78 -19.27 -2.52 9.32
N VAL A 79 -19.34 -1.33 9.92
CA VAL A 79 -18.31 -0.29 9.74
C VAL A 79 -16.96 -0.76 10.28
N ASP A 80 -16.90 -1.36 11.47
CA ASP A 80 -15.65 -1.87 12.04
C ASP A 80 -14.99 -2.93 11.15
N ALA A 81 -15.78 -3.87 10.63
CA ALA A 81 -15.28 -4.87 9.71
C ALA A 81 -14.74 -4.26 8.41
N GLN A 82 -15.43 -3.26 7.85
CA GLN A 82 -15.00 -2.55 6.64
C GLN A 82 -13.70 -1.77 6.88
N VAL A 83 -13.61 -0.99 7.95
CA VAL A 83 -12.42 -0.21 8.30
C VAL A 83 -11.22 -1.15 8.49
N ARG A 84 -11.38 -2.25 9.23
CA ARG A 84 -10.29 -3.21 9.43
C ARG A 84 -9.85 -3.87 8.13
N ALA A 85 -10.78 -4.22 7.25
CA ALA A 85 -10.45 -4.77 5.93
C ALA A 85 -9.72 -3.74 5.05
N HIS A 86 -10.14 -2.47 5.12
CA HIS A 86 -9.49 -1.35 4.43
C HIS A 86 -8.05 -1.19 4.89
N GLU A 87 -7.82 -1.08 6.20
CA GLU A 87 -6.46 -0.94 6.74
C GLU A 87 -5.59 -2.18 6.48
N ALA A 88 -6.17 -3.38 6.60
CA ALA A 88 -5.44 -4.62 6.31
C ALA A 88 -4.97 -4.68 4.85
N ALA A 89 -5.76 -4.16 3.91
CA ALA A 89 -5.37 -4.07 2.51
C ALA A 89 -4.15 -3.16 2.34
N HIS A 90 -4.15 -1.98 2.95
CA HIS A 90 -2.96 -1.11 2.95
C HIS A 90 -1.74 -1.79 3.57
N GLN A 91 -1.88 -2.45 4.73
CA GLN A 91 -0.78 -3.13 5.41
C GLN A 91 -0.11 -4.22 4.56
N SER A 92 -0.86 -4.84 3.65
CA SER A 92 -0.32 -5.87 2.76
C SER A 92 0.55 -5.31 1.64
N GLY A 93 0.53 -3.99 1.44
CA GLY A 93 1.28 -3.32 0.36
C GLY A 93 2.77 -3.14 0.68
N PRO A 94 3.63 -3.17 -0.35
CA PRO A 94 5.10 -3.14 -0.19
C PRO A 94 5.66 -1.82 0.36
N ALA A 95 4.90 -0.73 0.34
CA ALA A 95 5.31 0.59 0.84
C ALA A 95 4.59 0.98 2.14
N ALA A 96 3.88 0.03 2.77
CA ALA A 96 3.26 0.25 4.07
C ALA A 96 4.35 0.29 5.14
N VAL A 97 4.31 1.30 6.02
CA VAL A 97 5.25 1.42 7.13
C VAL A 97 4.52 1.48 8.46
N GLY A 98 4.97 0.64 9.40
CA GLY A 98 4.35 0.52 10.71
C GLY A 98 3.01 -0.22 10.70
N GLY A 99 2.30 -0.12 11.82
CA GLY A 99 0.97 -0.73 12.01
C GLY A 99 -0.17 0.24 11.66
N ALA A 100 -1.38 -0.31 11.53
CA ALA A 100 -2.58 0.47 11.35
C ALA A 100 -2.94 1.19 12.65
N SER A 101 -3.36 2.45 12.51
CA SER A 101 -3.98 3.21 13.59
C SER A 101 -5.49 3.24 13.38
N PHE A 102 -6.25 3.30 14.46
CA PHE A 102 -7.71 3.24 14.39
C PHE A 102 -8.34 4.30 15.29
N THR A 103 -9.43 4.90 14.80
CA THR A 103 -10.33 5.74 15.59
C THR A 103 -11.55 4.93 15.96
N TYR A 104 -11.98 5.02 17.23
CA TYR A 104 -13.02 4.18 17.79
C TYR A 104 -14.22 4.96 18.28
N THR A 105 -15.38 4.30 18.28
CA THR A 105 -16.58 4.75 19.01
C THR A 105 -17.12 3.62 19.89
N LYS A 106 -17.77 3.99 20.99
CA LYS A 106 -18.38 3.03 21.92
C LYS A 106 -19.81 2.70 21.47
N GLY A 107 -20.09 1.41 21.29
CA GLY A 107 -21.43 0.91 20.98
C GLY A 107 -22.37 0.88 22.18
N PRO A 108 -23.68 0.68 21.95
CA PRO A 108 -24.68 0.56 23.03
C PRO A 108 -24.49 -0.71 23.89
N ASP A 109 -23.72 -1.68 23.39
CA ASP A 109 -23.24 -2.86 24.10
C ASP A 109 -22.00 -2.60 24.97
N GLY A 110 -21.46 -1.38 24.93
CA GLY A 110 -20.30 -0.96 25.69
C GLY A 110 -18.94 -1.32 25.06
N ILE A 111 -18.94 -1.94 23.87
CA ILE A 111 -17.73 -2.36 23.16
C ILE A 111 -17.24 -1.22 22.23
N MET A 112 -15.93 -1.14 22.00
CA MET A 112 -15.33 -0.17 21.07
C MET A 112 -15.28 -0.74 19.65
N TYR A 113 -15.78 0.04 18.69
CA TYR A 113 -15.82 -0.29 17.26
C TYR A 113 -14.98 0.72 16.48
N ALA A 114 -14.13 0.26 15.56
CA ALA A 114 -13.37 1.12 14.67
C ALA A 114 -14.32 1.79 13.67
N ILE A 115 -14.19 3.10 13.54
CA ILE A 115 -14.98 3.93 12.62
C ILE A 115 -14.12 4.69 11.61
N GLY A 116 -12.80 4.56 11.75
CA GLY A 116 -11.80 5.05 10.81
C GLY A 116 -10.45 4.44 11.15
N GLY A 117 -9.54 4.48 10.19
CA GLY A 117 -8.16 4.05 10.39
C GLY A 117 -7.25 4.68 9.37
N GLU A 118 -5.96 4.47 9.56
CA GLU A 118 -4.93 4.79 8.58
C GLU A 118 -3.72 3.87 8.74
N VAL A 119 -3.08 3.58 7.60
CA VAL A 119 -1.78 2.92 7.52
C VAL A 119 -0.81 3.90 6.87
N PRO A 120 0.30 4.25 7.53
CA PRO A 120 1.29 5.13 6.93
C PRO A 120 1.88 4.51 5.66
N VAL A 121 1.92 5.28 4.58
CA VAL A 121 2.58 4.90 3.32
C VAL A 121 3.74 5.85 3.11
N GLN A 122 4.96 5.30 3.07
CA GLN A 122 6.17 6.09 2.91
C GLN A 122 6.45 6.31 1.42
N ILE A 123 6.56 7.58 1.01
CA ILE A 123 7.01 7.91 -0.34
C ILE A 123 8.53 8.06 -0.33
N GLU A 124 9.23 7.06 -0.85
CA GLU A 124 10.69 7.07 -0.97
C GLU A 124 11.14 7.23 -2.42
N THR A 125 12.16 8.05 -2.61
CA THR A 125 12.90 8.22 -3.87
C THR A 125 14.37 8.05 -3.56
N SER A 126 15.14 7.46 -4.47
CA SER A 126 16.59 7.33 -4.35
C SER A 126 17.30 8.17 -5.42
N SER A 127 18.63 8.25 -5.30
CA SER A 127 19.46 8.88 -6.34
C SER A 127 19.55 8.07 -7.62
N ASP A 128 19.20 6.77 -7.59
CA ASP A 128 19.07 5.94 -8.77
C ASP A 128 17.66 6.09 -9.34
N PRO A 129 17.49 6.61 -10.57
CA PRO A 129 16.17 6.78 -11.17
C PRO A 129 15.40 5.46 -11.32
N GLN A 130 16.09 4.33 -11.54
CA GLN A 130 15.46 3.03 -11.70
C GLN A 130 14.90 2.50 -10.37
N GLU A 131 15.66 2.64 -9.29
CA GLU A 131 15.21 2.30 -7.94
C GLU A 131 14.04 3.22 -7.51
N SER A 132 14.12 4.52 -7.79
CA SER A 132 13.03 5.46 -7.56
C SER A 132 11.73 5.02 -8.24
N ILE A 133 11.78 4.59 -9.51
CA ILE A 133 10.60 4.10 -10.22
C ILE A 133 10.01 2.88 -9.50
N SER A 134 10.84 1.92 -9.11
CA SER A 134 10.40 0.71 -8.40
C SER A 134 9.73 1.05 -7.06
N ASN A 135 10.35 1.91 -6.25
CA ASN A 135 9.81 2.32 -4.95
C ASN A 135 8.46 3.04 -5.12
N LEU A 136 8.37 3.96 -6.08
CA LEU A 136 7.13 4.69 -6.36
C LEU A 136 6.02 3.80 -6.92
N GLN A 137 6.34 2.72 -7.64
CA GLN A 137 5.35 1.70 -8.03
C GLN A 137 4.78 1.00 -6.80
N GLY A 138 5.64 0.65 -5.83
CA GLY A 138 5.23 0.10 -4.55
C GLY A 138 4.31 1.03 -3.76
N VAL A 139 4.59 2.34 -3.75
CA VAL A 139 3.73 3.36 -3.14
C VAL A 139 2.36 3.40 -3.79
N ILE A 140 2.29 3.44 -5.11
CA ILE A 140 1.01 3.46 -5.84
C ILE A 140 0.21 2.19 -5.55
N ALA A 141 0.86 1.02 -5.57
CA ALA A 141 0.21 -0.26 -5.30
C ALA A 141 -0.34 -0.32 -3.85
N THR A 142 0.43 0.16 -2.88
CA THR A 142 0.04 0.19 -1.46
C THR A 142 -1.12 1.16 -1.21
N ALA A 143 -1.04 2.37 -1.76
CA ALA A 143 -2.09 3.37 -1.62
C ALA A 143 -3.40 2.91 -2.28
N LEU A 144 -3.33 2.24 -3.43
CA LEU A 144 -4.52 1.76 -4.14
C LEU A 144 -4.91 0.31 -3.77
N ALA A 145 -4.34 -0.27 -2.71
CA ALA A 145 -4.57 -1.65 -2.31
C ALA A 145 -6.03 -1.94 -1.85
N PRO A 146 -6.71 -1.06 -1.09
CA PRO A 146 -8.11 -1.29 -0.75
C PRO A 146 -9.02 -1.27 -1.98
N ALA A 147 -10.12 -2.01 -1.92
CA ALA A 147 -11.09 -2.07 -3.02
C ALA A 147 -11.82 -0.74 -3.28
N ASP A 148 -11.94 0.11 -2.25
CA ASP A 148 -12.53 1.45 -2.31
C ASP A 148 -11.55 2.46 -1.67
N PRO A 149 -10.46 2.83 -2.37
CA PRO A 149 -9.43 3.70 -1.80
C PRO A 149 -10.01 5.08 -1.45
N SER A 150 -9.57 5.65 -0.33
CA SER A 150 -10.03 6.95 0.12
C SER A 150 -9.46 8.08 -0.77
N PRO A 151 -10.03 9.31 -0.69
CA PRO A 151 -9.44 10.46 -1.38
C PRO A 151 -7.98 10.74 -1.00
N GLN A 152 -7.59 10.43 0.24
CA GLN A 152 -6.21 10.58 0.71
C GLN A 152 -5.27 9.57 0.03
N ASP A 153 -5.72 8.33 -0.10
CA ASP A 153 -4.99 7.26 -0.77
C ASP A 153 -4.77 7.59 -2.25
N ILE A 154 -5.82 8.07 -2.92
CA ILE A 154 -5.76 8.52 -4.31
C ILE A 154 -4.78 9.70 -4.45
N SER A 155 -4.74 10.61 -3.48
CA SER A 155 -3.80 11.74 -3.47
C SER A 155 -2.34 11.26 -3.35
N ILE A 156 -2.06 10.31 -2.45
CA ILE A 156 -0.74 9.69 -2.29
C ILE A 156 -0.31 9.01 -3.59
N ALA A 157 -1.19 8.19 -4.19
CA ALA A 157 -0.92 7.52 -5.46
C ALA A 157 -0.66 8.53 -6.60
N SER A 158 -1.43 9.62 -6.65
CA SER A 158 -1.27 10.67 -7.67
C SER A 158 0.07 11.40 -7.51
N LYS A 159 0.46 11.72 -6.28
CA LYS A 159 1.77 12.31 -5.98
C LYS A 159 2.91 11.37 -6.40
N ALA A 160 2.80 10.08 -6.09
CA ALA A 160 3.78 9.08 -6.48
C ALA A 160 3.91 8.95 -8.01
N ARG A 161 2.80 9.03 -8.76
CA ARG A 161 2.83 9.05 -10.24
C ARG A 161 3.59 10.25 -10.79
N VAL A 162 3.41 11.44 -10.21
CA VAL A 162 4.15 12.64 -10.64
C VAL A 162 5.65 12.47 -10.43
N LEU A 163 6.06 11.96 -9.27
CA LEU A 163 7.47 11.67 -8.99
C LEU A 163 8.03 10.58 -9.92
N MET A 164 7.23 9.58 -10.26
CA MET A 164 7.65 8.49 -11.14
C MET A 164 7.90 8.98 -12.56
N MET A 165 7.05 9.87 -13.08
CA MET A 165 7.30 10.51 -14.38
C MET A 165 8.61 11.28 -14.40
N LYS A 166 8.94 11.97 -13.29
CA LYS A 166 10.23 12.67 -13.15
C LYS A 166 11.41 11.68 -13.17
N ALA A 167 11.34 10.60 -12.39
CA ALA A 167 12.39 9.57 -12.37
C ALA A 167 12.55 8.89 -13.74
N GLN A 168 11.47 8.67 -14.50
CA GLN A 168 11.53 8.15 -15.87
C GLN A 168 12.25 9.10 -16.84
N GLN A 169 12.06 10.41 -16.68
CA GLN A 169 12.77 11.41 -17.45
C GLN A 169 14.27 11.40 -17.12
N GLU A 170 14.63 11.34 -15.84
CA GLU A 170 16.03 11.25 -15.37
C GLU A 170 16.70 9.97 -15.91
N LEU A 171 16.04 8.81 -15.82
CA LEU A 171 16.54 7.55 -16.37
C LEU A 171 16.84 7.65 -17.87
N THR A 172 15.95 8.31 -18.62
CA THR A 172 16.12 8.50 -20.07
C THR A 172 17.32 9.38 -20.38
N GLN A 173 17.56 10.43 -19.58
CA GLN A 173 18.73 11.29 -19.73
C GLN A 173 20.03 10.52 -19.46
N GLU A 174 20.10 9.76 -18.36
CA GLU A 174 21.28 8.95 -18.04
C GLU A 174 21.62 7.92 -19.13
N LEU A 175 20.61 7.30 -19.74
CA LEU A 175 20.83 6.35 -20.84
C LEU A 175 21.37 7.03 -22.10
N ASN A 176 20.96 8.27 -22.38
CA ASN A 176 21.47 9.03 -23.52
C ASN A 176 22.90 9.52 -23.28
N ASP A 177 23.21 9.96 -22.07
CA ASP A 177 24.56 10.39 -21.70
C ASP A 177 25.55 9.21 -21.78
N LYS A 178 25.18 8.04 -21.24
CA LYS A 178 25.99 6.81 -21.34
C LYS A 178 26.23 6.35 -22.78
N LYS A 179 25.23 6.49 -23.66
CA LYS A 179 25.39 6.20 -25.09
C LYS A 179 26.36 7.17 -25.76
N THR A 180 26.21 8.47 -25.49
CA THR A 180 27.07 9.51 -26.06
C THR A 180 28.53 9.34 -25.62
N ASP A 181 28.75 9.01 -24.35
CA ASP A 181 30.06 8.68 -23.83
C ASP A 181 30.64 7.44 -24.52
N SER A 182 29.87 6.35 -24.61
CA SER A 182 30.28 5.12 -25.29
C SER A 182 30.65 5.37 -26.76
N ASP A 183 29.84 6.11 -27.51
CA ASP A 183 30.10 6.45 -28.91
C ASP A 183 31.38 7.29 -29.06
N THR A 184 31.61 8.21 -28.12
CA THR A 184 32.84 9.02 -28.05
C THR A 184 34.08 8.16 -27.75
N TYR A 185 33.98 7.23 -26.79
CA TYR A 185 35.07 6.30 -26.48
C TYR A 185 35.41 5.40 -27.67
N VAL A 186 34.41 4.84 -28.35
CA VAL A 186 34.61 3.99 -29.53
C VAL A 186 35.24 4.77 -30.68
N LYS A 187 34.75 5.99 -30.95
CA LYS A 187 35.32 6.85 -32.00
C LYS A 187 36.79 7.17 -31.75
N ASN A 188 37.13 7.60 -30.52
CA ASN A 188 38.52 7.92 -30.17
C ASN A 188 39.44 6.69 -30.27
N ALA A 189 38.95 5.49 -29.94
CA ALA A 189 39.71 4.25 -30.08
C ALA A 189 39.93 3.89 -31.56
N LEU A 190 38.92 4.10 -32.43
CA LEU A 190 39.05 3.92 -33.88
C LEU A 190 40.09 4.89 -34.47
N ASP A 191 40.00 6.17 -34.14
CA ASP A 191 40.91 7.21 -34.63
C ASP A 191 42.37 6.90 -34.23
N GLN A 192 42.61 6.38 -33.02
CA GLN A 192 43.95 5.95 -32.58
C GLN A 192 44.46 4.72 -33.34
N TYR A 193 43.58 3.75 -33.64
CA TYR A 193 43.96 2.57 -34.41
C TYR A 193 44.36 2.94 -35.85
N GLU A 194 43.60 3.83 -36.49
CA GLU A 194 43.89 4.32 -37.84
C GLU A 194 45.17 5.17 -37.92
N GLN A 195 45.51 5.93 -36.87
CA GLN A 195 46.78 6.67 -36.82
C GLN A 195 48.00 5.75 -36.64
N ASN A 196 47.86 4.65 -35.89
CA ASN A 196 48.97 3.73 -35.62
C ASN A 196 49.22 2.74 -36.76
N SER A 197 48.19 2.38 -37.53
CA SER A 197 48.32 1.54 -38.73
C SER A 197 48.98 2.29 -39.89
N ASN A 198 48.68 3.58 -40.08
CA ASN A 198 49.31 4.40 -41.11
C ASN A 198 50.78 4.78 -40.82
N SER A 199 51.27 4.55 -39.60
CA SER A 199 52.66 4.82 -39.20
C SER A 199 53.56 3.57 -39.19
N SER A 200 53.00 2.38 -39.45
CA SER A 200 53.73 1.11 -39.52
C SER A 200 54.06 0.64 -40.95
N ASP A 201 53.61 1.36 -41.99
CA ASP A 201 53.84 1.04 -43.41
C ASP A 201 55.07 1.78 -44.03
N SER A 202 56.00 2.28 -43.20
CA SER A 202 57.13 3.11 -43.68
C SER A 202 58.52 2.65 -43.19
N LYS A 203 58.70 1.35 -42.92
CA LYS A 203 60.03 0.78 -42.63
C LYS A 203 60.25 -0.60 -43.28
N ASP A 204 60.10 -0.68 -44.60
CA ASP A 204 60.89 -1.63 -45.39
C ASP A 204 62.00 -0.83 -46.10
N GLU A 205 63.10 -0.63 -45.39
CA GLU A 205 64.36 -0.19 -45.99
C GLU A 205 64.97 -1.38 -46.75
N PRO A 206 65.25 -1.28 -48.05
CA PRO A 206 65.86 -2.38 -48.79
C PRO A 206 67.30 -2.59 -48.28
N LEU A 207 67.59 -3.78 -47.77
CA LEU A 207 68.96 -4.19 -47.43
C LEU A 207 69.81 -4.20 -48.71
N GLU A 208 70.67 -3.20 -48.87
CA GLU A 208 71.72 -3.23 -49.90
C GLU A 208 72.69 -4.39 -49.60
N ILE A 209 72.60 -5.44 -50.43
CA ILE A 209 73.60 -6.50 -50.50
C ILE A 209 74.74 -5.97 -51.37
N THR A 210 75.85 -5.58 -50.75
CA THR A 210 77.11 -5.33 -51.46
C THR A 210 77.95 -6.61 -51.46
N ALA A 211 78.38 -6.99 -52.67
CA ALA A 211 79.09 -8.22 -53.01
C ALA A 211 80.59 -8.16 -52.69
#